data_AF-A0A7X6TI66-F1
#
_entry.id   AF-A0A7X6TI66-F1
#
_cell.length_a   1.000
_cell.length_b   1.000
_cell.length_c   1.000
_cell.angle_alpha   90.00
_cell.angle_beta   90.00
_cell.angle_gamma   90.00
#
_symmetry.space_group_name_H-M   'P 1'
#
loop_
_entity.id
_entity.type
_entity.pdbx_description
1 polymer ?
#
loop_
_entity_poly.entity_id
_entity_poly.type
_entity_poly.pdbx_seq_one_letter_code
_entity_poly.pdbx_strand_id
1 'polypeptide(L)'
;AYVDGLLAIDPESFIILVSDHVPPGQYGRKSYRKLAYLNNRADNVHYNRILVIDRGKAKKYATVHHYDVPAMILNALTDGAYCRERSCGFAANRFVDDRRARHDDYMRIMAHASE
;
A
#
# COMPACT_ATOMS: atom_id res chain seq x y z
N ALA A 1 19.69 5.00 5.15
CA ALA A 1 20.18 4.36 6.39
C ALA A 1 19.32 3.17 6.79
N TYR A 2 18.06 3.34 7.22
CA TYR A 2 17.24 2.22 7.72
C TYR A 2 16.95 1.16 6.65
N VAL A 3 16.37 1.57 5.53
CA VAL A 3 16.05 0.67 4.40
C VAL A 3 17.31 0.00 3.85
N ASP A 4 18.39 0.74 3.71
CA ASP A 4 19.68 0.19 3.23
C ASP A 4 20.20 -0.89 4.19
N GLY A 5 19.99 -0.74 5.50
CA GLY A 5 20.32 -1.76 6.49
C GLY A 5 19.47 -3.03 6.34
N LEU A 6 18.17 -2.90 6.07
CA LEU A 6 17.31 -4.07 5.79
C LEU A 6 17.75 -4.80 4.52
N LEU A 7 18.07 -4.06 3.46
CA LEU A 7 18.56 -4.62 2.20
C LEU A 7 19.95 -5.26 2.33
N ALA A 8 20.79 -4.79 3.25
CA ALA A 8 22.07 -5.41 3.54
C ALA A 8 21.91 -6.75 4.28
N ILE A 9 20.84 -6.93 5.06
CA ILE A 9 20.53 -8.20 5.76
C ILE A 9 19.95 -9.21 4.78
N ASP A 10 18.97 -8.78 3.98
CA ASP A 10 18.33 -9.62 2.96
C ASP A 10 18.15 -8.84 1.64
N PRO A 11 19.05 -9.03 0.67
CA PRO A 11 18.97 -8.34 -0.62
C PRO A 11 17.80 -8.82 -1.48
N GLU A 12 17.27 -10.03 -1.21
CA GLU A 12 16.15 -10.60 -1.95
C GLU A 12 14.79 -10.29 -1.32
N SER A 13 14.79 -9.51 -0.23
CA SER A 13 13.57 -9.14 0.50
C SER A 13 12.56 -8.37 -0.36
N PHE A 14 11.29 -8.59 -0.03
CA PHE A 14 10.17 -7.76 -0.45
C PHE A 14 9.74 -6.87 0.71
N ILE A 15 10.09 -5.58 0.64
CA ILE A 15 9.88 -4.60 1.71
C ILE A 15 8.70 -3.71 1.33
N ILE A 16 7.69 -3.65 2.20
CA ILE A 16 6.60 -2.67 2.14
C ILE A 16 6.66 -1.79 3.39
N LEU A 17 6.83 -0.49 3.18
CA LEU A 17 6.67 0.52 4.23
C LEU A 17 5.37 1.27 3.96
N VAL A 18 4.43 1.16 4.89
CA VAL A 18 3.09 1.75 4.80
C VAL A 18 2.84 2.67 6.00
N SER A 19 2.28 3.86 5.74
CA SER A 19 1.74 4.72 6.78
C SER A 19 0.27 4.34 7.02
N ASP A 20 -0.07 4.09 8.28
CA ASP A 20 -1.36 3.64 8.75
C ASP A 20 -2.47 4.70 8.57
N HIS A 21 -2.22 5.93 8.99
CA HIS A 21 -3.14 7.05 8.79
C HIS A 21 -2.44 8.41 8.83
N VAL A 22 -3.11 9.42 8.26
CA VAL A 22 -2.71 10.82 8.46
C VAL A 22 -2.99 11.20 9.91
N PRO A 23 -2.03 11.79 10.65
CA PRO A 23 -2.27 12.22 12.03
C PRO A 23 -3.47 13.19 12.12
N PRO A 24 -4.29 13.14 13.19
CA PRO A 24 -5.48 13.97 13.28
C PRO A 24 -5.16 15.48 13.30
N GLY A 25 -3.94 15.89 13.68
CA GLY A 25 -3.45 17.28 13.64
C GLY A 25 -4.22 18.26 14.54
N GLN A 26 -3.52 19.18 15.20
CA GLN A 26 -4.17 20.14 16.12
C GLN A 26 -5.26 21.01 15.45
N TYR A 27 -5.18 21.22 14.12
CA TYR A 27 -6.18 21.93 13.32
C TYR A 27 -6.79 21.08 12.20
N GLY A 28 -6.65 19.75 12.28
CA GLY A 28 -7.24 18.82 11.32
C GLY A 28 -6.87 19.07 9.86
N ARG A 29 -7.86 18.84 8.99
CA ARG A 29 -7.81 19.06 7.53
C ARG A 29 -7.25 20.44 7.13
N LYS A 30 -7.43 21.49 7.95
CA LYS A 30 -6.96 22.84 7.63
C LYS A 30 -5.43 22.93 7.55
N SER A 31 -4.72 22.24 8.47
CA SER A 31 -3.25 22.20 8.44
C SER A 31 -2.73 21.56 7.16
N TYR A 32 -3.28 20.40 6.80
CA TYR A 32 -2.87 19.66 5.59
C TYR A 32 -3.11 20.45 4.31
N ARG A 33 -4.24 21.19 4.23
CA ARG A 33 -4.53 22.08 3.10
C ARG A 33 -3.55 23.26 3.01
N LYS A 34 -3.24 23.90 4.14
CA LYS A 34 -2.29 25.03 4.19
C LYS A 34 -0.88 24.59 3.77
N LEU A 35 -0.47 23.37 4.15
CA LEU A 35 0.84 22.80 3.84
C LEU A 35 0.91 22.10 2.47
N ALA A 36 -0.16 22.19 1.67
CA ALA A 36 -0.23 21.52 0.36
C ALA A 36 0.07 20.01 0.42
N TYR A 37 -0.40 19.31 1.46
CA TYR A 37 -0.20 17.87 1.59
C TYR A 37 -0.73 17.13 0.35
N LEU A 38 0.14 16.35 -0.28
CA LEU A 38 -0.11 15.68 -1.56
C LEU A 38 -0.62 16.64 -2.65
N ASN A 39 -0.02 17.84 -2.72
CA ASN A 39 -0.38 18.91 -3.65
C ASN A 39 -1.86 19.30 -3.58
N ASN A 40 -2.48 19.22 -2.40
CA ASN A 40 -3.90 19.53 -2.19
C ASN A 40 -4.86 18.71 -3.08
N ARG A 41 -4.49 17.46 -3.40
CA ARG A 41 -5.41 16.51 -4.02
C ARG A 41 -6.72 16.44 -3.21
N ALA A 42 -7.85 16.32 -3.91
CA ALA A 42 -9.14 16.07 -3.27
C ALA A 42 -9.05 14.83 -2.36
N ASP A 43 -9.65 14.93 -1.17
CA ASP A 43 -9.64 13.88 -0.15
C ASP A 43 -8.24 13.43 0.32
N ASN A 44 -7.21 14.29 0.20
CA ASN A 44 -5.83 13.98 0.56
C ASN A 44 -5.63 13.38 1.97
N VAL A 45 -6.50 13.68 2.93
CA VAL A 45 -6.41 13.10 4.29
C VAL A 45 -6.73 11.60 4.35
N HIS A 46 -7.30 11.04 3.30
CA HIS A 46 -7.55 9.60 3.14
C HIS A 46 -6.46 8.92 2.30
N TYR A 47 -5.42 9.66 1.89
CA TYR A 47 -4.28 9.12 1.16
C TYR A 47 -3.02 9.17 2.02
N ASN A 48 -2.30 8.06 2.04
CA ASN A 48 -1.00 7.94 2.68
C ASN A 48 0.08 7.62 1.65
N ARG A 49 1.33 7.58 2.12
CA ARG A 49 2.49 7.14 1.32
C ARG A 49 2.77 5.67 1.57
N ILE A 50 3.12 4.98 0.48
CA ILE A 50 3.64 3.62 0.51
C ILE A 50 4.97 3.59 -0.26
N LEU A 51 5.96 2.89 0.26
CA LEU A 51 7.20 2.57 -0.42
C LEU A 51 7.28 1.05 -0.56
N VAL A 52 7.51 0.58 -1.79
CA VAL A 52 7.68 -0.84 -2.08
C VAL A 52 9.04 -1.04 -2.72
N ILE A 53 9.81 -1.98 -2.17
CA ILE A 53 11.10 -2.40 -2.69
C ILE A 53 11.05 -3.91 -2.88
N ASP A 54 11.42 -4.37 -4.07
CA ASP A 54 11.45 -5.77 -4.46
C ASP A 54 12.87 -6.07 -4.95
N ARG A 55 13.59 -6.92 -4.21
CA ARG A 55 14.97 -7.35 -4.53
C ARG A 55 15.89 -6.16 -4.79
N GLY A 56 15.92 -5.24 -3.83
CA GLY A 56 16.71 -4.00 -3.89
C GLY A 56 16.20 -2.93 -4.86
N LYS A 57 15.11 -3.16 -5.60
CA LYS A 57 14.58 -2.21 -6.59
C LYS A 57 13.28 -1.57 -6.13
N ALA A 58 13.25 -0.25 -6.06
CA ALA A 58 12.01 0.48 -5.80
C ALA A 58 10.98 0.24 -6.92
N LYS A 59 9.79 -0.21 -6.55
CA LYS A 59 8.68 -0.47 -7.46
C LYS A 59 7.63 0.62 -7.34
N LYS A 60 7.09 1.05 -8.49
CA LYS A 60 5.97 1.98 -8.56
C LYS A 60 4.70 1.21 -8.89
N TYR A 61 3.63 1.53 -8.16
CA TYR A 61 2.30 1.00 -8.37
C TYR A 61 1.31 2.14 -8.64
N ALA A 62 0.10 1.79 -9.07
CA ALA A 62 -1.01 2.73 -9.12
C ALA A 62 -1.44 3.12 -7.68
N THR A 63 -2.63 3.69 -7.52
CA THR A 63 -3.20 3.87 -6.16
C THR A 63 -3.43 2.49 -5.53
N VAL A 64 -2.73 2.23 -4.43
CA VAL A 64 -2.81 1.01 -3.62
C VAL A 64 -3.72 1.29 -2.42
N HIS A 65 -4.64 0.39 -2.14
CA HIS A 65 -5.41 0.37 -0.90
C HIS A 65 -4.72 -0.55 0.11
N HIS A 66 -4.96 -0.35 1.41
CA HIS A 66 -4.34 -1.22 2.42
C HIS A 66 -4.70 -2.71 2.23
N TYR A 67 -5.92 -3.01 1.77
CA TYR A 67 -6.34 -4.37 1.47
C TYR A 67 -5.72 -4.97 0.20
N ASP A 68 -4.98 -4.19 -0.59
CA ASP A 68 -4.19 -4.72 -1.72
C ASP A 68 -2.88 -5.36 -1.25
N VAL A 69 -2.37 -4.99 -0.06
CA VAL A 69 -1.06 -5.42 0.47
C VAL A 69 -0.89 -6.94 0.52
N PRO A 70 -1.86 -7.75 1.01
CA PRO A 70 -1.72 -9.21 0.99
C PRO A 70 -1.53 -9.78 -0.42
N ALA A 71 -2.29 -9.29 -1.40
CA ALA A 71 -2.15 -9.73 -2.79
C ALA A 71 -0.82 -9.29 -3.41
N MET A 72 -0.26 -8.13 -3.00
CA MET A 72 1.08 -7.72 -3.41
C MET A 72 2.15 -8.69 -2.91
N ILE A 73 2.05 -9.10 -1.64
CA ILE A 73 2.98 -10.07 -1.02
C ILE A 73 2.89 -11.42 -1.72
N LEU A 74 1.68 -11.96 -1.91
CA LEU A 74 1.47 -13.23 -2.62
C LEU A 74 2.01 -13.19 -4.04
N ASN A 75 1.83 -12.06 -4.73
CA ASN A 75 2.37 -11.89 -6.07
C ASN A 75 3.90 -11.82 -6.11
N ALA A 76 4.53 -11.21 -5.11
CA ALA A 76 5.99 -11.18 -4.98
C ALA A 76 6.54 -12.58 -4.70
N LEU A 77 5.96 -13.31 -3.74
CA LEU A 77 6.37 -14.67 -3.37
C LEU A 77 6.20 -15.70 -4.50
N THR A 78 5.36 -15.41 -5.49
CA THR A 78 5.05 -16.31 -6.62
C THR A 78 5.63 -15.84 -7.95
N ASP A 79 6.57 -14.89 -7.93
CA ASP A 79 7.17 -14.29 -9.14
C ASP A 79 6.11 -13.90 -10.20
N GLY A 80 5.04 -13.25 -9.73
CA GLY A 80 3.97 -12.76 -10.57
C GLY A 80 2.87 -13.77 -10.91
N ALA A 81 2.98 -15.05 -10.51
CA ALA A 81 1.98 -16.06 -10.88
C ALA A 81 0.59 -15.74 -10.32
N TYR A 82 0.54 -15.26 -9.07
CA TYR A 82 -0.72 -14.90 -8.42
C TYR A 82 -1.54 -13.91 -9.25
N CYS A 83 -0.95 -12.80 -9.71
CA CYS A 83 -1.68 -11.80 -10.50
C CYS A 83 -1.86 -12.18 -11.99
N ARG A 84 -1.27 -13.28 -12.46
CA ARG A 84 -1.63 -13.86 -13.76
C ARG A 84 -2.93 -14.65 -13.69
N GLU A 85 -3.21 -15.27 -12.54
CA GLU A 85 -4.40 -16.08 -12.30
C GLU A 85 -5.54 -15.32 -11.62
N ARG A 86 -5.21 -14.25 -10.88
CA ARG A 86 -6.14 -13.42 -10.11
C ARG A 86 -6.04 -11.96 -10.55
N SER A 87 -7.16 -11.24 -10.45
CA SER A 87 -7.15 -9.78 -10.67
C SER A 87 -6.38 -9.06 -9.57
N CYS A 88 -5.47 -8.16 -9.98
CA CYS A 88 -4.68 -7.32 -9.08
C CYS A 88 -4.73 -5.84 -9.51
N GLY A 89 -5.57 -5.04 -8.85
CA GLY A 89 -5.85 -3.65 -9.17
C GLY A 89 -4.74 -2.65 -8.81
N PHE A 90 -3.70 -3.09 -8.11
CA PHE A 90 -2.51 -2.29 -7.82
C PHE A 90 -1.46 -2.32 -8.94
N ALA A 91 -1.50 -3.34 -9.81
CA ALA A 91 -0.70 -3.36 -11.02
C ALA A 91 -1.17 -2.26 -11.98
N ALA A 92 -0.34 -1.85 -12.95
CA ALA A 92 -0.59 -0.70 -13.83
C ALA A 92 -1.94 -0.72 -14.59
N ASN A 93 -2.67 -1.84 -14.58
CA ASN A 93 -4.03 -1.95 -15.11
C ASN A 93 -5.10 -1.50 -14.11
N ARG A 94 -5.55 -0.26 -14.29
CA ARG A 94 -6.62 0.42 -13.52
C ARG A 94 -8.01 -0.23 -13.60
N PHE A 95 -8.21 -1.25 -14.43
CA PHE A 95 -9.53 -1.60 -14.97
C PHE A 95 -10.15 -2.93 -14.52
N VAL A 96 -9.53 -3.76 -13.68
CA VAL A 96 -9.95 -5.18 -13.59
C VAL A 96 -10.23 -5.71 -12.18
N ASP A 97 -10.35 -4.85 -11.16
CA ASP A 97 -10.55 -5.38 -9.81
C ASP A 97 -11.94 -5.09 -9.23
N ASP A 98 -12.60 -6.16 -8.79
CA ASP A 98 -13.73 -6.08 -7.86
C ASP A 98 -13.19 -5.73 -6.47
N ARG A 99 -12.80 -4.46 -6.35
CA ARG A 99 -12.22 -3.87 -5.13
C ARG A 99 -13.13 -4.05 -3.92
N ARG A 100 -14.43 -4.25 -4.14
CA ARG A 100 -15.43 -4.37 -3.09
C ARG A 100 -15.39 -5.74 -2.42
N ALA A 101 -15.20 -6.82 -3.19
CA ALA A 101 -15.04 -8.16 -2.62
C ALA A 101 -13.83 -8.24 -1.68
N ARG A 102 -12.69 -7.67 -2.08
CA ARG A 102 -11.45 -7.69 -1.26
C ARG A 102 -11.52 -6.79 -0.02
N HIS A 103 -12.35 -5.74 -0.06
CA HIS A 103 -12.60 -4.92 1.12
C HIS A 103 -13.28 -5.74 2.22
N ASP A 104 -14.31 -6.52 1.90
CA ASP A 104 -15.07 -7.27 2.89
C ASP A 104 -14.23 -8.41 3.51
N ASP A 105 -13.46 -9.12 2.69
CA ASP A 105 -12.49 -10.12 3.17
C ASP A 105 -11.43 -9.49 4.09
N TYR A 106 -10.93 -8.30 3.72
CA TYR A 106 -9.97 -7.57 4.54
C TYR A 106 -10.59 -7.16 5.89
N MET A 107 -11.80 -6.61 5.90
CA MET A 107 -12.48 -6.23 7.13
C MET A 107 -12.73 -7.43 8.04
N ARG A 108 -13.00 -8.60 7.46
CA ARG A 108 -13.11 -9.86 8.22
C ARG A 108 -11.79 -10.25 8.88
N ILE A 109 -10.67 -10.16 8.15
CA ILE A 109 -9.34 -10.43 8.72
C ILE A 109 -9.02 -9.43 9.83
N MET A 110 -9.29 -8.13 9.61
CA MET A 110 -9.04 -7.09 10.61
C MET A 110 -9.88 -7.29 11.87
N ALA A 111 -11.13 -7.72 11.75
CA ALA A 111 -11.99 -8.03 12.90
C ALA A 111 -11.39 -9.14 13.78
N HIS A 112 -10.81 -10.17 13.18
CA HIS A 112 -10.11 -11.23 13.91
C HIS A 112 -8.75 -10.79 14.48
N ALA A 113 -8.07 -9.81 13.85
CA ALA A 113 -6.79 -9.31 14.32
C ALA A 113 -6.90 -8.29 15.47
N SER A 114 -8.10 -7.79 15.75
CA SER A 114 -8.40 -6.90 16.88
C SER A 114 -8.85 -7.61 18.16
N GLU A 115 -8.94 -8.94 18.13
CA GLU A 115 -9.13 -9.81 19.30
C GLU A 115 -7.77 -10.20 19.91
#